data_AF-A0A0R2Q6D1-F1
#
_entry.id   AF-A0A0R2Q6D1-F1
#
_cell.length_a   1.000
_cell.length_b   1.000
_cell.length_c   1.000
_cell.angle_alpha   90.00
_cell.angle_beta   90.00
_cell.angle_gamma   90.00
#
_symmetry.space_group_name_H-M   'P 1'
#
loop_
_entity.id
_entity.type
_entity.pdbx_description
1 polymer ?
#
loop_
_entity_poly.entity_id
_entity_poly.type
_entity_poly.pdbx_seq_one_letter_code
_entity_poly.pdbx_strand_id
1 'polypeptide(L)'
;MELNAQERLKIGEVIQVEIGPVAHGGHFVARHNNQVIFVRHGITGEIAKIKITAVNSKIAHADVIEVITPAPTRVIPPCSYAGKCGGCDFQHVQVDQQREFKRNIILEQFLRIGKIDLLQMGFDLKVEAVEPADGLHWRTRMEFAVSNGGRIGFYGARSNDVVEINDCLIADSRMNVAELANRTWKSDARVEVAVSSTSEVSVVRSGRSISGPTQLIEQVGGNSLKISPSAFWQSHKLAPTTLVKAVISKLEIKKSDHICDLYSGVG
;
A
#
# COMPACT_ATOMS: atom_id res chain seq x y z
N MET A 1 23.38 -6.43 26.48
CA MET A 1 24.77 -6.42 25.98
C MET A 1 24.83 -5.47 24.82
N GLU A 2 25.61 -4.40 24.95
CA GLU A 2 25.87 -3.49 23.82
C GLU A 2 26.72 -4.24 22.77
N LEU A 3 26.30 -4.18 21.51
CA LEU A 3 27.06 -4.76 20.41
C LEU A 3 28.40 -4.04 20.26
N ASN A 4 29.46 -4.82 20.08
CA ASN A 4 30.80 -4.30 19.81
C ASN A 4 30.76 -3.44 18.54
N ALA A 5 31.48 -2.31 18.50
CA ALA A 5 31.37 -1.34 17.41
C ALA A 5 31.75 -1.92 16.03
N GLN A 6 32.59 -2.96 16.02
CA GLN A 6 32.98 -3.69 14.80
C GLN A 6 31.91 -4.65 14.27
N GLU A 7 30.94 -5.07 15.09
CA GLU A 7 29.88 -6.01 14.70
C GLU A 7 28.61 -5.31 14.21
N ARG A 8 28.58 -3.98 14.28
CA ARG A 8 27.44 -3.17 13.85
C ARG A 8 27.39 -3.06 12.33
N LEU A 9 26.20 -3.32 11.79
CA LEU A 9 25.88 -3.12 10.38
C LEU A 9 26.17 -1.69 9.94
N LYS A 10 26.65 -1.53 8.71
CA LYS A 10 26.96 -0.22 8.09
C LYS A 10 26.11 0.01 6.86
N ILE A 11 25.76 1.27 6.59
CA ILE A 11 25.06 1.64 5.35
C ILE A 11 25.94 1.24 4.14
N GLY A 12 25.32 0.59 3.16
CA GLY A 12 25.98 0.09 1.95
C GLY A 12 26.57 -1.31 2.08
N GLU A 13 26.65 -1.86 3.29
CA GLU A 13 27.09 -3.23 3.53
C GLU A 13 26.14 -4.23 2.87
N VAL A 14 26.72 -5.30 2.31
CA VAL A 14 25.98 -6.38 1.67
C VAL A 14 26.22 -7.65 2.45
N ILE A 15 25.14 -8.26 2.94
CA ILE A 15 25.18 -9.50 3.69
C ILE A 15 24.16 -10.50 3.14
N GLN A 16 24.46 -11.78 3.30
CA GLN A 16 23.52 -12.86 3.02
C GLN A 16 22.74 -13.20 4.29
N VAL A 17 21.42 -13.24 4.20
CA VAL A 17 20.53 -13.59 5.32
C VAL A 17 19.41 -14.52 4.86
N GLU A 18 18.83 -15.22 5.82
CA GLU A 18 17.50 -15.80 5.67
C GLU A 18 16.45 -14.72 5.97
N ILE A 19 15.46 -14.59 5.08
CA ILE A 19 14.33 -13.68 5.26
C ILE A 19 13.30 -14.34 6.16
N GLY A 20 13.11 -13.77 7.34
CA GLY A 20 12.14 -14.24 8.31
C GLY A 20 10.73 -13.67 8.10
N PRO A 21 9.91 -13.62 9.16
CA PRO A 21 8.50 -13.26 9.07
C PRO A 21 8.23 -11.87 8.49
N VAL A 22 7.06 -11.71 7.88
CA VAL A 22 6.54 -10.40 7.46
C VAL A 22 6.26 -9.49 8.66
N ALA A 23 6.47 -8.20 8.48
CA ALA A 23 6.14 -7.14 9.41
C ALA A 23 5.23 -6.09 8.74
N HIS A 24 4.60 -5.24 9.55
CA HIS A 24 3.81 -4.13 9.04
C HIS A 24 4.66 -3.17 8.18
N GLY A 25 4.01 -2.54 7.18
CA GLY A 25 4.66 -1.56 6.30
C GLY A 25 5.48 -2.15 5.15
N GLY A 26 5.12 -3.33 4.64
CA GLY A 26 5.78 -3.90 3.45
C GLY A 26 7.16 -4.51 3.73
N HIS A 27 7.48 -4.77 4.99
CA HIS A 27 8.78 -5.25 5.44
C HIS A 27 8.76 -6.73 5.81
N PHE A 28 9.93 -7.36 5.76
CA PHE A 28 10.22 -8.67 6.35
C PHE A 28 11.34 -8.52 7.37
N VAL A 29 11.44 -9.46 8.30
CA VAL A 29 12.42 -9.38 9.39
C VAL A 29 13.55 -10.37 9.14
N ALA A 30 14.77 -9.87 9.07
CA ALA A 30 15.99 -10.67 9.19
C ALA A 30 16.73 -10.32 10.49
N ARG A 31 17.63 -11.20 10.93
CA ARG A 31 18.50 -10.96 12.08
C ARG A 31 19.95 -11.26 11.72
N HIS A 32 20.84 -10.35 12.10
CA HIS A 32 22.29 -10.52 11.95
C HIS A 32 22.97 -9.84 13.13
N ASN A 33 23.92 -10.52 13.78
CA ASN A 33 24.66 -10.01 14.96
C ASN A 33 23.73 -9.35 16.01
N ASN A 34 22.65 -10.04 16.40
CA ASN A 34 21.62 -9.54 17.33
C ASN A 34 20.90 -8.23 16.91
N GLN A 35 21.13 -7.69 15.71
CA GLN A 35 20.37 -6.58 15.16
C GLN A 35 19.16 -7.08 14.39
N VAL A 36 18.04 -6.38 14.51
CA VAL A 36 16.82 -6.62 13.73
C VAL A 36 16.92 -5.81 12.44
N ILE A 37 16.70 -6.45 11.31
CA ILE A 37 16.77 -5.82 10.00
C ILE A 37 15.38 -5.87 9.36
N PHE A 38 14.82 -4.71 9.04
CA PHE A 38 13.59 -4.60 8.24
C PHE A 38 13.97 -4.57 6.77
N VAL A 39 13.68 -5.66 6.07
CA VAL A 39 14.08 -5.91 4.69
C VAL A 39 12.88 -5.68 3.77
N ARG A 40 13.03 -4.87 2.71
CA ARG A 40 12.06 -4.80 1.61
C ARG A 40 12.43 -5.77 0.50
N HIS A 41 11.43 -6.11 -0.33
CA HIS A 41 11.57 -6.93 -1.54
C HIS A 41 11.96 -8.41 -1.31
N GLY A 42 12.08 -8.84 -0.05
CA GLY A 42 12.18 -10.25 0.33
C GLY A 42 10.82 -10.93 0.49
N ILE A 43 10.84 -12.23 0.71
CA ILE A 43 9.70 -13.07 1.10
C ILE A 43 10.16 -14.03 2.19
N THR A 44 9.33 -14.30 3.20
CA THR A 44 9.63 -15.28 4.26
C THR A 44 10.13 -16.62 3.68
N GLY A 45 11.22 -17.15 4.23
CA GLY A 45 11.85 -18.41 3.82
C GLY A 45 12.91 -18.27 2.73
N GLU A 46 13.13 -17.08 2.19
CA GLU A 46 14.17 -16.87 1.17
C GLU A 46 15.58 -16.78 1.76
N ILE A 47 16.57 -17.21 0.98
CA ILE A 47 17.96 -16.82 1.18
C ILE A 47 18.28 -15.71 0.18
N ALA A 48 18.73 -14.56 0.66
CA ALA A 48 18.95 -13.39 -0.18
C ALA A 48 20.18 -12.58 0.26
N LYS A 49 20.82 -11.90 -0.69
CA LYS A 49 21.75 -10.81 -0.39
C LYS A 49 20.96 -9.53 -0.23
N ILE A 50 21.16 -8.88 0.91
CA ILE A 50 20.52 -7.61 1.24
C ILE A 50 21.58 -6.51 1.32
N LYS A 51 21.24 -5.31 0.86
CA LYS A 51 22.06 -4.11 1.02
C LYS A 51 21.47 -3.23 2.11
N ILE A 52 22.26 -2.91 3.13
CA ILE A 52 21.83 -2.04 4.23
C ILE A 52 21.64 -0.61 3.71
N THR A 53 20.44 -0.05 3.91
CA THR A 53 20.05 1.29 3.44
C THR A 53 20.00 2.32 4.57
N ALA A 54 19.76 1.90 5.80
CA ALA A 54 19.81 2.76 6.99
C ALA A 54 20.13 1.93 8.24
N VAL A 55 20.78 2.54 9.22
CA VAL A 55 21.15 1.90 10.50
C VAL A 55 20.84 2.84 11.66
N ASN A 56 20.32 2.30 12.75
CA ASN A 56 20.34 2.93 14.06
C ASN A 56 20.85 1.96 15.13
N SER A 57 20.79 2.33 16.41
CA SER A 57 21.41 1.57 17.50
C SER A 57 20.85 0.15 17.71
N LYS A 58 19.62 -0.16 17.27
CA LYS A 58 18.97 -1.46 17.48
C LYS A 58 18.41 -2.10 16.23
N ILE A 59 18.11 -1.31 15.21
CA ILE A 59 17.48 -1.77 13.97
C ILE A 59 18.25 -1.25 12.75
N ALA A 60 18.17 -2.02 11.67
CA ALA A 60 18.63 -1.62 10.35
C ALA A 60 17.49 -1.76 9.34
N HIS A 61 17.63 -1.07 8.22
CA HIS A 61 16.79 -1.26 7.04
C HIS A 61 17.65 -1.71 5.88
N ALA A 62 17.08 -2.55 5.02
CA ALA A 62 17.78 -3.08 3.87
C ALA A 62 16.82 -3.38 2.73
N ASP A 63 17.38 -3.47 1.52
CA ASP A 63 16.67 -3.95 0.34
C ASP A 63 17.33 -5.24 -0.16
N VAL A 64 16.53 -6.23 -0.54
CA VAL A 64 17.03 -7.37 -1.29
C VAL A 64 17.59 -6.89 -2.62
N ILE A 65 18.86 -7.22 -2.89
CA ILE A 65 19.52 -6.93 -4.17
C ILE A 65 19.69 -8.19 -5.04
N GLU A 66 19.67 -9.37 -4.42
CA GLU A 66 19.78 -10.65 -5.10
C GLU A 66 19.07 -11.73 -4.28
N VAL A 67 18.23 -12.53 -4.93
CA VAL A 67 17.57 -13.69 -4.32
C VAL A 67 18.36 -14.94 -4.71
N ILE A 68 18.93 -15.62 -3.72
CA ILE A 68 19.74 -16.84 -3.93
C ILE A 68 18.83 -18.07 -3.96
N THR A 69 17.87 -18.12 -3.04
CA THR A 69 16.84 -19.17 -2.98
C THR A 69 15.48 -18.50 -2.90
N PRO A 70 14.70 -18.49 -4.00
CA PRO A 70 13.41 -17.82 -4.03
C PRO A 70 12.34 -18.63 -3.30
N ALA A 71 11.38 -17.94 -2.69
CA ALA A 71 10.18 -18.59 -2.19
C ALA A 71 9.32 -19.08 -3.36
N PRO A 72 8.59 -20.20 -3.23
CA PRO A 72 7.69 -20.70 -4.29
C PRO A 72 6.62 -19.68 -4.72
N THR A 73 6.27 -18.76 -3.81
CA THR A 73 5.27 -17.70 -4.03
C THR A 73 5.88 -16.40 -4.58
N ARG A 74 7.17 -16.40 -4.95
CA ARG A 74 7.78 -15.26 -5.65
C ARG A 74 7.29 -15.21 -7.09
N VAL A 75 6.90 -14.02 -7.54
CA VAL A 75 6.54 -13.75 -8.93
C VAL A 75 7.32 -12.57 -9.47
N ILE A 76 7.39 -12.48 -10.79
CA ILE A 76 7.86 -11.27 -11.46
C ILE A 76 6.78 -10.19 -11.27
N PRO A 77 7.12 -9.02 -10.69
CA PRO A 77 6.16 -7.93 -10.56
C PRO A 77 5.57 -7.55 -11.93
N PRO A 78 4.23 -7.42 -12.05
CA PRO A 78 3.63 -6.99 -13.31
C PRO A 78 3.96 -5.53 -13.63
N CYS A 79 4.19 -4.68 -12.63
CA CYS A 79 4.59 -3.29 -12.82
C CYS A 79 6.11 -3.16 -12.96
N SER A 80 6.56 -2.58 -14.07
CA SER A 80 7.98 -2.30 -14.34
C SER A 80 8.62 -1.29 -13.37
N TYR A 81 7.80 -0.52 -12.63
CA TYR A 81 8.26 0.44 -11.63
C TYR A 81 8.34 -0.15 -10.22
N ALA A 82 7.84 -1.38 -9.99
CA ALA A 82 7.89 -2.02 -8.69
C ALA A 82 9.33 -2.13 -8.17
N GLY A 83 9.52 -1.87 -6.87
CA GLY A 83 10.85 -1.81 -6.25
C GLY A 83 11.58 -0.46 -6.39
N LYS A 84 11.18 0.39 -7.34
CA LYS A 84 11.66 1.78 -7.46
C LYS A 84 10.63 2.77 -6.93
N CYS A 85 9.41 2.69 -7.48
CA CYS A 85 8.25 3.45 -7.03
C CYS A 85 7.85 3.00 -5.61
N GLY A 86 7.61 3.96 -4.71
CA GLY A 86 7.22 3.69 -3.32
C GLY A 86 5.75 3.29 -3.11
N GLY A 87 5.00 3.02 -4.18
CA GLY A 87 3.55 2.81 -4.09
C GLY A 87 3.09 1.37 -3.86
N CYS A 88 3.90 0.36 -4.16
CA CYS A 88 3.49 -1.05 -4.12
C CYS A 88 4.58 -1.94 -3.50
N ASP A 89 4.35 -2.43 -2.28
CA ASP A 89 5.36 -3.18 -1.52
C ASP A 89 5.47 -4.66 -1.88
N PHE A 90 4.38 -5.30 -2.35
CA PHE A 90 4.29 -6.76 -2.46
C PHE A 90 4.07 -7.31 -3.87
N GLN A 91 4.29 -6.52 -4.93
CA GLN A 91 4.06 -7.02 -6.29
C GLN A 91 4.96 -8.20 -6.70
N HIS A 92 6.06 -8.44 -5.99
CA HIS A 92 6.92 -9.63 -6.15
C HIS A 92 6.38 -10.89 -5.46
N VAL A 93 5.20 -10.81 -4.82
CA VAL A 93 4.56 -11.89 -4.06
C VAL A 93 3.24 -12.27 -4.72
N GLN A 94 2.96 -13.56 -4.89
CA GLN A 94 1.64 -14.04 -5.31
C GLN A 94 0.51 -13.47 -4.43
N VAL A 95 -0.60 -13.05 -5.03
CA VAL A 95 -1.65 -12.30 -4.33
C VAL A 95 -2.25 -13.07 -3.15
N ASP A 96 -2.42 -14.38 -3.27
CA ASP A 96 -2.91 -15.22 -2.17
C ASP A 96 -1.96 -15.18 -0.97
N GLN A 97 -0.65 -15.26 -1.22
CA GLN A 97 0.36 -15.15 -0.18
C GLN A 97 0.40 -13.73 0.44
N GLN A 98 0.05 -12.68 -0.32
CA GLN A 98 -0.10 -11.33 0.25
C GLN A 98 -1.25 -11.27 1.27
N ARG A 99 -2.34 -11.99 1.03
CA ARG A 99 -3.48 -12.08 1.97
C ARG A 99 -3.07 -12.80 3.25
N GLU A 100 -2.33 -13.89 3.14
CA GLU A 100 -1.75 -14.59 4.29
C GLU A 100 -0.78 -13.72 5.09
N PHE A 101 0.03 -12.91 4.41
CA PHE A 101 0.88 -11.94 5.08
C PHE A 101 0.07 -10.87 5.84
N LYS A 102 -0.99 -10.34 5.24
CA LYS A 102 -1.90 -9.40 5.94
C LYS A 102 -2.57 -10.04 7.15
N ARG A 103 -3.03 -11.30 7.03
CA ARG A 103 -3.55 -12.09 8.15
C ARG A 103 -2.53 -12.18 9.29
N ASN A 104 -1.30 -12.59 8.97
CA ASN A 104 -0.24 -12.76 9.95
C ASN A 104 0.17 -11.44 10.63
N ILE A 105 0.20 -10.33 9.88
CA ILE A 105 0.42 -8.99 10.45
C ILE A 105 -0.66 -8.67 11.48
N ILE A 106 -1.95 -8.87 11.16
CA ILE A 106 -3.04 -8.56 12.10
C ILE A 106 -2.90 -9.41 13.37
N LEU A 107 -2.73 -10.73 13.22
CA LEU A 107 -2.56 -11.64 14.36
C LEU A 107 -1.37 -11.23 15.24
N GLU A 108 -0.23 -10.88 14.62
CA GLU A 108 0.97 -10.49 15.35
C GLU A 108 0.81 -9.16 16.10
N GLN A 109 0.08 -8.19 15.53
CA GLN A 109 -0.19 -6.91 16.18
C GLN A 109 -1.13 -7.07 17.39
N PHE A 110 -2.19 -7.88 17.26
CA PHE A 110 -3.07 -8.22 18.39
C PHE A 110 -2.29 -8.91 19.52
N LEU A 111 -1.45 -9.88 19.18
CA LEU A 111 -0.65 -10.61 20.16
C LEU A 111 0.38 -9.70 20.86
N ARG A 112 1.14 -8.92 20.09
CA ARG A 112 2.27 -8.15 20.65
C ARG A 112 1.89 -6.83 21.27
N ILE A 113 1.00 -6.07 20.63
CA ILE A 113 0.57 -4.75 21.10
C ILE A 113 -0.67 -4.89 21.97
N GLY A 114 -1.70 -5.55 21.44
CA GLY A 114 -2.97 -5.73 22.15
C GLY A 114 -2.88 -6.68 23.35
N LYS A 115 -1.85 -7.55 23.39
CA LYS A 115 -1.72 -8.65 24.37
C LYS A 115 -2.91 -9.63 24.30
N ILE A 116 -3.47 -9.81 23.11
CA ILE A 116 -4.63 -10.65 22.83
C ILE A 116 -4.20 -11.75 21.85
N ASP A 117 -4.24 -13.01 22.29
CA ASP A 117 -3.99 -14.15 21.42
C ASP A 117 -5.29 -14.60 20.74
N LEU A 118 -5.54 -14.06 19.54
CA LEU A 118 -6.73 -14.37 18.76
C LEU A 118 -6.83 -15.87 18.43
N LEU A 119 -5.71 -16.54 18.16
CA LEU A 119 -5.72 -17.97 17.82
C LEU A 119 -6.08 -18.82 19.03
N GLN A 120 -5.54 -18.50 20.21
CA GLN A 120 -5.90 -19.18 21.46
C GLN A 120 -7.40 -18.98 21.79
N MET A 121 -7.96 -17.82 21.43
CA MET A 121 -9.39 -17.53 21.58
C MET A 121 -10.27 -18.20 20.51
N GLY A 122 -9.70 -18.97 19.58
CA GLY A 122 -10.44 -19.64 18.50
C GLY A 122 -10.79 -18.74 17.32
N PHE A 123 -10.20 -17.54 17.22
CA PHE A 123 -10.39 -16.61 16.10
C PHE A 123 -9.27 -16.78 15.07
N ASP A 124 -9.51 -17.68 14.11
CA ASP A 124 -8.69 -17.75 12.89
C ASP A 124 -9.25 -16.78 11.83
N LEU A 125 -8.47 -15.73 11.53
CA LEU A 125 -8.83 -14.72 10.56
C LEU A 125 -8.61 -15.23 9.14
N LYS A 126 -9.59 -15.04 8.25
CA LYS A 126 -9.39 -15.21 6.81
C LYS A 126 -9.48 -13.86 6.11
N VAL A 127 -8.45 -13.52 5.34
CA VAL A 127 -8.48 -12.29 4.53
C VAL A 127 -9.17 -12.58 3.21
N GLU A 128 -10.35 -12.01 3.01
CA GLU A 128 -11.13 -12.17 1.80
C GLU A 128 -10.61 -11.28 0.67
N ALA A 129 -10.72 -11.77 -0.57
CA ALA A 129 -10.47 -10.97 -1.75
C ALA A 129 -11.60 -9.96 -1.95
N VAL A 130 -11.24 -8.75 -2.39
CA VAL A 130 -12.19 -7.79 -2.94
C VAL A 130 -11.85 -7.64 -4.40
N GLU A 131 -12.85 -7.73 -5.28
CA GLU A 131 -12.60 -7.66 -6.72
C GLU A 131 -12.00 -6.31 -7.15
N PRO A 132 -11.02 -6.32 -8.08
CA PRO A 132 -10.50 -7.48 -8.78
C PRO A 132 -9.51 -8.31 -7.93
N ALA A 133 -9.69 -9.63 -7.95
CA ALA A 133 -8.92 -10.55 -7.10
C ALA A 133 -7.42 -10.62 -7.44
N ASP A 134 -7.00 -10.12 -8.61
CA ASP A 134 -5.60 -10.03 -9.03
C ASP A 134 -4.84 -8.84 -8.40
N GLY A 135 -5.54 -7.95 -7.69
CA GLY A 135 -4.94 -6.81 -7.01
C GLY A 135 -4.50 -5.66 -7.93
N LEU A 136 -4.98 -5.62 -9.17
CA LEU A 136 -4.73 -4.53 -10.13
C LEU A 136 -5.99 -3.66 -10.33
N HIS A 137 -5.89 -2.52 -11.01
CA HIS A 137 -7.02 -1.69 -11.46
C HIS A 137 -8.14 -1.40 -10.44
N TRP A 138 -7.78 -1.21 -9.18
CA TRP A 138 -8.74 -1.01 -8.09
C TRP A 138 -8.75 0.42 -7.55
N ARG A 139 -7.69 1.19 -7.78
CA ARG A 139 -7.45 2.46 -7.11
C ARG A 139 -8.14 3.63 -7.82
N THR A 140 -9.14 4.22 -7.15
CA THR A 140 -10.00 5.30 -7.65
C THR A 140 -9.60 6.70 -7.18
N ARG A 141 -8.60 6.80 -6.31
CA ARG A 141 -8.04 8.08 -5.83
C ARG A 141 -6.52 8.02 -5.92
N MET A 142 -5.94 8.90 -6.72
CA MET A 142 -4.49 9.00 -6.91
C MET A 142 -4.03 10.45 -6.86
N GLU A 143 -2.88 10.66 -6.25
CA GLU A 143 -2.18 11.93 -6.27
C GLU A 143 -0.78 11.68 -6.81
N PHE A 144 -0.48 12.25 -7.97
CA PHE A 144 0.82 12.13 -8.61
C PHE A 144 1.70 13.32 -8.24
N ALA A 145 2.96 13.02 -7.92
CA ALA A 145 4.02 14.02 -7.90
C ALA A 145 4.39 14.41 -9.33
N VAL A 146 4.85 15.65 -9.52
CA VAL A 146 5.44 16.08 -10.79
C VAL A 146 6.95 16.20 -10.63
N SER A 147 7.70 15.64 -11.58
CA SER A 147 9.16 15.74 -11.61
C SER A 147 9.62 17.13 -12.09
N ASN A 148 10.92 17.41 -11.97
CA ASN A 148 11.51 18.60 -12.57
C ASN A 148 11.36 18.64 -14.10
N GLY A 149 11.20 17.48 -14.75
CA GLY A 149 10.92 17.36 -16.18
C GLY A 149 9.45 17.58 -16.55
N GLY A 150 8.58 17.87 -15.57
CA GLY A 150 7.15 18.09 -15.80
C GLY A 150 6.36 16.80 -16.03
N ARG A 151 6.92 15.62 -15.73
CA ARG A 151 6.21 14.33 -15.86
C ARG A 151 5.63 13.88 -14.53
N ILE A 152 4.52 13.16 -14.59
CA ILE A 152 3.91 12.58 -13.38
C ILE A 152 4.69 11.35 -12.91
N GLY A 153 4.63 11.11 -11.62
CA GLY A 153 5.24 9.96 -11.00
C GLY A 153 4.86 9.83 -9.53
N PHE A 154 5.58 8.94 -8.85
CA PHE A 154 5.51 8.78 -7.40
C PHE A 154 6.88 8.92 -6.80
N TYR A 155 6.94 9.32 -5.53
CA TYR A 155 8.20 9.29 -4.81
C TYR A 155 8.76 7.88 -4.72
N GLY A 156 10.07 7.79 -4.91
CA GLY A 156 10.82 6.58 -4.62
C GLY A 156 10.68 6.21 -3.14
N ALA A 157 10.80 4.93 -2.84
CA ALA A 157 10.55 4.43 -1.50
C ALA A 157 11.61 4.97 -0.51
N ARG A 158 11.22 5.89 0.39
CA ARG A 158 12.10 6.70 1.27
C ARG A 158 13.03 7.66 0.51
N SER A 159 12.58 8.17 -0.63
CA SER A 159 13.29 9.20 -1.40
C SER A 159 12.35 10.38 -1.67
N ASN A 160 12.95 11.55 -1.90
CA ASN A 160 12.26 12.72 -2.46
C ASN A 160 12.35 12.76 -3.99
N ASP A 161 12.98 11.76 -4.61
CA ASP A 161 13.07 11.63 -6.06
C ASP A 161 11.75 11.09 -6.62
N VAL A 162 11.26 11.74 -7.67
CA VAL A 162 10.07 11.29 -8.39
C VAL A 162 10.48 10.22 -9.40
N VAL A 163 9.97 9.01 -9.23
CA VAL A 163 10.00 7.94 -10.23
C VAL A 163 8.91 8.25 -11.24
N GLU A 164 9.32 8.79 -12.39
CA GLU A 164 8.43 9.06 -13.51
C GLU A 164 7.85 7.76 -14.07
N ILE A 165 6.56 7.79 -14.38
CA ILE A 165 5.81 6.63 -14.86
C ILE A 165 5.08 6.96 -16.16
N ASN A 166 4.87 5.93 -16.98
CA ASN A 166 4.02 5.99 -18.16
C ASN A 166 2.63 5.42 -17.88
N ASP A 167 2.49 4.60 -16.83
CA ASP A 167 1.21 4.01 -16.43
C ASP A 167 1.31 3.53 -14.97
N CYS A 168 0.17 3.23 -14.34
CA CYS A 168 0.11 2.64 -13.01
C CYS A 168 -0.93 1.51 -12.96
N LEU A 169 -0.46 0.25 -12.87
CA LEU A 169 -1.35 -0.92 -12.95
C LEU A 169 -2.37 -1.05 -11.81
N ILE A 170 -2.17 -0.37 -10.67
CA ILE A 170 -3.19 -0.37 -9.60
C ILE A 170 -4.27 0.70 -9.83
N ALA A 171 -4.03 1.68 -10.71
CA ALA A 171 -4.98 2.73 -11.04
C ALA A 171 -6.19 2.14 -11.76
N ASP A 172 -7.39 2.60 -11.39
CA ASP A 172 -8.58 2.32 -12.15
C ASP A 172 -8.36 2.75 -13.62
N SER A 173 -8.65 1.84 -14.56
CA SER A 173 -8.33 2.05 -15.97
C SER A 173 -8.97 3.31 -16.56
N ARG A 174 -10.10 3.75 -16.00
CA ARG A 174 -10.79 4.99 -16.39
C ARG A 174 -9.97 6.25 -16.13
N MET A 175 -8.96 6.20 -15.24
CA MET A 175 -8.04 7.33 -15.01
C MET A 175 -7.19 7.66 -16.23
N ASN A 176 -6.97 6.69 -17.12
CA ASN A 176 -6.10 6.83 -18.30
C ASN A 176 -4.73 7.46 -17.94
N VAL A 177 -4.00 6.82 -17.02
CA VAL A 177 -2.72 7.36 -16.51
C VAL A 177 -1.72 7.61 -17.63
N ALA A 178 -1.73 6.79 -18.68
CA ALA A 178 -0.88 6.99 -19.86
C ALA A 178 -1.12 8.33 -20.57
N GLU A 179 -2.37 8.77 -20.70
CA GLU A 179 -2.68 10.09 -21.26
C GLU A 179 -2.14 11.21 -20.35
N LEU A 180 -2.32 11.09 -19.04
CA LEU A 180 -1.84 12.07 -18.07
C LEU A 180 -0.31 12.14 -18.04
N ALA A 181 0.36 11.00 -18.21
CA ALA A 181 1.82 10.88 -18.26
C ALA A 181 2.43 11.50 -19.53
N ASN A 182 1.68 11.54 -20.63
CA ASN A 182 2.09 12.19 -21.87
C ASN A 182 1.91 13.72 -21.86
N ARG A 183 1.32 14.29 -20.81
CA ARG A 183 1.19 15.75 -20.64
C ARG A 183 2.40 16.33 -19.89
N THR A 184 2.72 17.58 -20.19
CA THR A 184 3.70 18.36 -19.42
C THR A 184 3.00 19.18 -18.34
N TRP A 185 3.42 18.99 -17.10
CA TRP A 185 2.90 19.64 -15.91
C TRP A 185 3.92 20.63 -15.33
N LYS A 186 3.46 21.58 -14.52
CA LYS A 186 4.36 22.45 -13.76
C LYS A 186 5.03 21.63 -12.65
N SER A 187 6.34 21.78 -12.47
CA SER A 187 7.15 20.93 -11.57
C SER A 187 6.80 21.04 -10.08
N ASP A 188 6.15 22.12 -9.66
CA ASP A 188 5.65 22.33 -8.30
C ASP A 188 4.20 21.83 -8.10
N ALA A 189 3.59 21.26 -9.14
CA ALA A 189 2.20 20.84 -9.10
C ALA A 189 2.04 19.44 -8.47
N ARG A 190 0.83 19.21 -7.93
CA ARG A 190 0.28 17.89 -7.68
C ARG A 190 -0.85 17.64 -8.67
N VAL A 191 -0.92 16.44 -9.23
CA VAL A 191 -2.02 16.03 -10.11
C VAL A 191 -2.86 15.00 -9.36
N GLU A 192 -4.03 15.40 -8.93
CA GLU A 192 -5.00 14.55 -8.26
C GLU A 192 -6.01 14.03 -9.28
N VAL A 193 -6.29 12.74 -9.24
CA VAL A 193 -7.25 12.08 -10.12
C VAL A 193 -8.19 11.24 -9.29
N ALA A 194 -9.48 11.46 -9.50
CA ALA A 194 -10.55 10.75 -8.82
C ALA A 194 -11.53 10.16 -9.84
N VAL A 195 -11.87 8.89 -9.65
CA VAL A 195 -12.87 8.17 -10.44
C VAL A 195 -14.04 7.78 -9.55
N SER A 196 -15.26 8.12 -9.95
CA SER A 196 -16.45 7.74 -9.19
C SER A 196 -17.00 6.37 -9.57
N SER A 197 -17.86 5.81 -8.73
CA SER A 197 -18.67 4.63 -9.05
C SER A 197 -19.67 4.87 -10.19
N THR A 198 -20.03 6.12 -10.50
CA THR A 198 -20.81 6.49 -11.70
C THR A 198 -19.96 6.71 -12.96
N SER A 199 -18.66 6.41 -12.89
CA SER A 199 -17.68 6.56 -13.99
C SER A 199 -17.34 8.00 -14.37
N GLU A 200 -17.61 8.95 -13.48
CA GLU A 200 -17.08 10.30 -13.61
C GLU A 200 -15.58 10.30 -13.28
N VAL A 201 -14.80 11.06 -14.05
CA VAL A 201 -13.36 11.24 -13.81
C VAL A 201 -13.09 12.72 -13.61
N SER A 202 -12.48 13.08 -12.49
CA SER A 202 -12.07 14.45 -12.17
C SER A 202 -10.55 14.52 -12.06
N VAL A 203 -9.96 15.53 -12.70
CA VAL A 203 -8.53 15.81 -12.64
C VAL A 203 -8.35 17.20 -12.06
N VAL A 204 -7.63 17.27 -10.95
CA VAL A 204 -7.34 18.50 -10.22
C VAL A 204 -5.84 18.69 -10.18
N ARG A 205 -5.39 19.94 -10.33
CA ARG A 205 -3.98 20.31 -10.23
C ARG A 205 -3.79 21.37 -9.15
N SER A 206 -3.17 20.99 -8.03
CA SER A 206 -2.93 21.88 -6.88
C SER A 206 -4.20 22.67 -6.50
N GLY A 207 -5.32 21.97 -6.33
CA GLY A 207 -6.64 22.54 -6.00
C GLY A 207 -7.42 23.18 -7.16
N ARG A 208 -6.84 23.34 -8.35
CA ARG A 208 -7.54 23.86 -9.53
C ARG A 208 -8.09 22.73 -10.40
N SER A 209 -9.39 22.75 -10.69
CA SER A 209 -9.98 21.83 -11.66
C SER A 209 -9.36 22.00 -13.04
N ILE A 210 -8.89 20.89 -13.62
CA ILE A 210 -8.35 20.81 -14.98
C ILE A 210 -9.39 20.23 -15.93
N SER A 211 -10.07 19.16 -15.52
CA SER A 211 -11.12 18.50 -16.30
C SER A 211 -12.04 17.69 -15.41
N GLY A 212 -13.25 17.41 -15.91
CA GLY A 212 -14.26 16.66 -15.18
C GLY A 212 -15.04 17.51 -14.16
N PRO A 213 -15.95 16.88 -13.42
CA PRO A 213 -16.80 17.59 -12.48
C PRO A 213 -16.03 17.99 -11.22
N THR A 214 -16.46 19.09 -10.59
CA THR A 214 -15.95 19.57 -9.30
C THR A 214 -16.61 18.88 -8.10
N GLN A 215 -17.61 18.03 -8.36
CA GLN A 215 -18.27 17.16 -7.40
C GLN A 215 -18.55 15.81 -8.08
N LEU A 216 -18.19 14.72 -7.43
CA LEU A 216 -18.41 13.35 -7.90
C LEU A 216 -19.63 12.74 -7.23
N ILE A 217 -20.32 11.87 -7.96
CA ILE A 217 -21.43 11.08 -7.43
C ILE A 217 -20.94 9.67 -7.13
N GLU A 218 -21.03 9.26 -5.87
CA GLU A 218 -20.73 7.91 -5.42
C GLU A 218 -22.01 7.15 -5.03
N GLN A 219 -22.11 5.89 -5.43
CA GLN A 219 -23.22 5.00 -5.15
C GLN A 219 -22.78 3.91 -4.16
N VAL A 220 -23.36 3.91 -2.95
CA VAL A 220 -23.00 2.97 -1.89
C VAL A 220 -24.27 2.49 -1.18
N GLY A 221 -24.54 1.19 -1.22
CA GLY A 221 -25.67 0.60 -0.50
C GLY A 221 -27.05 1.19 -0.85
N GLY A 222 -27.22 1.69 -2.08
CA GLY A 222 -28.45 2.37 -2.54
C GLY A 222 -28.50 3.87 -2.27
N ASN A 223 -27.50 4.43 -1.57
CA ASN A 223 -27.37 5.87 -1.35
C ASN A 223 -26.51 6.52 -2.43
N SER A 224 -26.88 7.74 -2.81
CA SER A 224 -26.14 8.61 -3.72
C SER A 224 -25.48 9.73 -2.93
N LEU A 225 -24.15 9.76 -2.93
CA LEU A 225 -23.33 10.68 -2.16
C LEU A 225 -22.63 11.65 -3.11
N LYS A 226 -22.77 12.95 -2.87
CA LYS A 226 -22.11 14.00 -3.65
C LYS A 226 -20.88 14.50 -2.89
N ILE A 227 -19.69 14.21 -3.41
CA ILE A 227 -18.43 14.47 -2.70
C ILE A 227 -17.46 15.31 -3.54
N SER A 228 -16.57 16.04 -2.87
CA SER A 228 -15.43 16.69 -3.55
C SER A 228 -14.46 15.61 -4.08
N PRO A 229 -13.90 15.76 -5.29
CA PRO A 229 -12.81 14.92 -5.78
C PRO A 229 -11.60 14.82 -4.83
N SER A 230 -11.34 15.89 -4.08
CA SER A 230 -10.23 16.00 -3.13
C SER A 230 -10.60 15.61 -1.68
N ALA A 231 -11.87 15.27 -1.41
CA ALA A 231 -12.25 14.77 -0.09
C ALA A 231 -11.71 13.35 0.11
N PHE A 232 -11.47 12.99 1.38
CA PHE A 232 -11.15 11.61 1.71
C PHE A 232 -12.29 10.68 1.25
N TRP A 233 -11.90 9.65 0.51
CA TRP A 233 -12.78 8.59 0.05
C TRP A 233 -12.00 7.28 0.01
N GLN A 234 -12.69 6.16 0.20
CA GLN A 234 -12.05 4.85 0.13
C GLN A 234 -11.41 4.66 -1.25
N SER A 235 -10.09 4.45 -1.29
CA SER A 235 -9.36 4.44 -2.56
C SER A 235 -9.64 3.21 -3.42
N HIS A 236 -10.20 2.14 -2.86
CA HIS A 236 -10.54 0.93 -3.63
C HIS A 236 -11.99 1.00 -4.10
N LYS A 237 -12.25 0.79 -5.40
CA LYS A 237 -13.56 0.98 -6.03
C LYS A 237 -14.72 0.24 -5.35
N LEU A 238 -14.46 -0.94 -4.79
CA LEU A 238 -15.46 -1.72 -4.04
C LEU A 238 -15.39 -1.57 -2.51
N ALA A 239 -14.39 -0.87 -1.96
CA ALA A 239 -14.27 -0.75 -0.51
C ALA A 239 -15.47 -0.06 0.17
N PRO A 240 -16.08 1.02 -0.37
CA PRO A 240 -17.25 1.62 0.26
C PRO A 240 -18.37 0.60 0.49
N THR A 241 -18.77 -0.14 -0.55
CA THR A 241 -19.85 -1.14 -0.46
C THR A 241 -19.45 -2.32 0.42
N THR A 242 -18.22 -2.84 0.28
CA THR A 242 -17.76 -3.98 1.08
C THR A 242 -17.72 -3.66 2.57
N LEU A 243 -17.17 -2.50 2.94
CA LEU A 243 -17.03 -2.09 4.34
C LEU A 243 -18.38 -1.75 4.96
N VAL A 244 -19.23 -0.98 4.26
CA VAL A 244 -20.59 -0.67 4.76
C VAL A 244 -21.39 -1.95 4.97
N LYS A 245 -21.37 -2.88 4.02
CA LYS A 245 -22.05 -4.17 4.17
C LYS A 245 -21.53 -4.96 5.37
N ALA A 246 -20.20 -5.01 5.55
CA ALA A 246 -19.60 -5.71 6.68
C ALA A 246 -20.04 -5.10 8.02
N VAL A 247 -19.98 -3.78 8.17
CA VAL A 247 -20.38 -3.08 9.40
C VAL A 247 -21.86 -3.27 9.70
N ILE A 248 -22.75 -3.00 8.73
CA ILE A 248 -24.20 -3.14 8.91
C ILE A 248 -24.57 -4.58 9.27
N SER A 249 -23.93 -5.57 8.66
CA SER A 249 -24.19 -6.99 8.98
C SER A 249 -23.81 -7.39 10.41
N LYS A 250 -22.90 -6.64 11.06
CA LYS A 250 -22.40 -6.92 12.41
C LYS A 250 -23.09 -6.12 13.50
N LEU A 251 -23.65 -4.96 13.17
CA LEU A 251 -24.31 -4.09 14.15
C LEU A 251 -25.74 -4.52 14.48
N GLU A 252 -26.38 -5.33 13.64
CA GLU A 252 -27.77 -5.81 13.84
C GLU A 252 -28.77 -4.67 14.17
N ILE A 253 -28.61 -3.55 13.46
CA ILE A 253 -29.32 -2.28 13.73
C ILE A 253 -30.84 -2.48 13.72
N LYS A 254 -31.50 -1.99 14.76
CA LYS A 254 -32.96 -1.94 14.91
C LYS A 254 -33.46 -0.51 14.72
N LYS A 255 -34.74 -0.38 14.38
CA LYS A 255 -35.40 0.93 14.18
C LYS A 255 -35.37 1.83 15.43
N SER A 256 -35.25 1.23 16.62
CA SER A 256 -35.16 1.93 17.90
C SER A 256 -33.75 2.43 18.25
N ASP A 257 -32.74 2.04 17.46
CA ASP A 257 -31.35 2.33 17.82
C ASP A 257 -30.98 3.77 17.49
N HIS A 258 -30.09 4.33 18.32
CA HIS A 258 -29.46 5.62 18.09
C HIS A 258 -28.00 5.37 17.72
N ILE A 259 -27.58 5.84 16.55
CA ILE A 259 -26.24 5.60 16.02
C ILE A 259 -25.43 6.90 16.08
N CYS A 260 -24.22 6.80 16.60
CA CYS A 260 -23.21 7.86 16.48
C CYS A 260 -22.10 7.39 15.55
N ASP A 261 -21.99 8.02 14.38
CA ASP A 261 -20.89 7.78 13.45
C ASP A 261 -19.74 8.76 13.77
N LEU A 262 -18.75 8.25 14.52
CA LEU A 262 -17.59 9.03 14.91
C LEU A 262 -16.55 8.99 13.79
N TYR A 263 -15.98 10.16 13.46
CA TYR A 263 -15.04 10.30 12.34
C TYR A 263 -15.67 10.00 10.96
N SER A 264 -16.97 10.32 10.81
CA SER A 264 -17.80 10.00 9.64
C SER A 264 -17.34 10.61 8.31
N GLY A 265 -16.45 11.62 8.33
CA GLY A 265 -15.93 12.24 7.11
C GLY A 265 -17.05 12.79 6.22
N VAL A 266 -17.17 12.28 5.00
CA VAL A 266 -18.16 12.71 4.01
C VAL A 266 -19.52 12.01 4.12
N GLY A 267 -19.72 11.21 5.17
CA GLY A 267 -20.91 10.37 5.38
C GLY A 267 -20.79 9.01 4.72
#